data_AF-A0A7C3FWJ4-F1
#
_entry.id   AF-A0A7C3FWJ4-F1
#
_cell.length_a   1.000
_cell.length_b   1.000
_cell.length_c   1.000
_cell.angle_alpha   90.00
_cell.angle_beta   90.00
_cell.angle_gamma   90.00
#
_symmetry.space_group_name_H-M   'P 1'
#
loop_
_entity.id
_entity.type
_entity.pdbx_description
1 polymer ?
#
loop_
_entity_poly.entity_id
_entity_poly.type
_entity_poly.pdbx_seq_one_letter_code
_entity_poly.pdbx_strand_id
1 'polypeptide(L)'
;IEDIKKAEHDPQFDRLSLKEEKLKAFETKKAMIDHEISSLMTSNPDVELPNLLSDEQHKQLDELKVELSRLHDVNKKYAKLVLTVSNLYNTFLERLVPTEMQGYQKVASKDSTIMEVRV
;
A
#
# COMPACT_ATOMS: atom_id res chain seq x y z
N ILE A 1 -9.54 -5.41 -2.85
CA ILE A 1 -9.08 -5.95 -4.16
C ILE A 1 -10.28 -6.23 -5.06
N GLU A 2 -11.28 -7.00 -4.62
CA GLU A 2 -12.48 -7.25 -5.42
C GLU A 2 -13.21 -5.98 -5.84
N ASP A 3 -13.36 -5.02 -4.93
CA ASP A 3 -14.04 -3.75 -5.24
C ASP A 3 -13.28 -2.90 -6.26
N ILE A 4 -11.94 -3.01 -6.34
CA ILE A 4 -11.15 -2.39 -7.42
C ILE A 4 -11.49 -3.06 -8.77
N LYS A 5 -11.72 -4.38 -8.78
CA LYS A 5 -12.13 -5.10 -10.00
C LYS A 5 -13.56 -4.75 -10.42
N LYS A 6 -14.42 -4.37 -9.48
CA LYS A 6 -15.82 -3.94 -9.71
C LYS A 6 -15.98 -2.44 -9.98
N ALA A 7 -14.89 -1.67 -9.93
CA ALA A 7 -14.89 -0.20 -10.00
C ALA A 7 -15.72 0.48 -8.87
N GLU A 8 -15.80 -0.17 -7.70
CA GLU A 8 -16.42 0.38 -6.49
C GLU A 8 -15.36 1.13 -5.66
N HIS A 9 -15.23 2.44 -5.91
CA HIS A 9 -14.15 3.25 -5.36
C HIS A 9 -14.47 3.94 -4.04
N ASP A 10 -15.74 4.24 -3.76
CA ASP A 10 -16.15 4.96 -2.54
C ASP A 10 -15.75 4.21 -1.25
N PRO A 11 -15.95 2.88 -1.14
CA PRO A 11 -15.54 2.12 0.04
C PRO A 11 -14.01 2.03 0.23
N GLN A 12 -13.20 2.43 -0.76
CA GLN A 12 -11.74 2.42 -0.63
C GLN A 12 -11.24 3.54 0.29
N PHE A 13 -11.93 4.68 0.31
CA PHE A 13 -11.55 5.82 1.14
C PHE A 13 -11.73 5.51 2.63
N ASP A 14 -12.85 4.86 3.00
CA ASP A 14 -13.10 4.41 4.37
C ASP A 14 -12.12 3.32 4.83
N ARG A 15 -11.66 2.47 3.90
CA ARG A 15 -10.66 1.44 4.20
C ARG A 15 -9.25 2.01 4.32
N LEU A 16 -8.98 3.16 3.73
CA LEU A 16 -7.68 3.82 3.82
C LEU A 16 -7.41 4.29 5.25
N SER A 17 -8.37 4.98 5.87
CA SER A 17 -8.25 5.45 7.26
C SER A 17 -8.05 4.30 8.25
N LEU A 18 -8.83 3.21 8.10
CA LEU A 18 -8.67 1.99 8.89
C LEU A 18 -7.28 1.36 8.70
N LYS A 19 -6.76 1.34 7.46
CA LYS A 19 -5.42 0.81 7.17
C LYS A 19 -4.33 1.64 7.85
N GLU A 20 -4.42 2.97 7.79
CA GLU A 20 -3.45 3.87 8.43
C GLU A 20 -3.43 3.72 9.95
N GLU A 21 -4.61 3.59 10.58
CA GLU A 21 -4.73 3.35 12.02
C GLU A 21 -4.05 2.02 12.42
N LYS A 22 -4.33 0.94 11.67
CA LYS A 22 -3.71 -0.37 11.93
C LYS A 22 -2.20 -0.36 11.72
N LEU A 23 -1.71 0.37 10.71
CA LEU A 23 -0.28 0.52 10.46
C LEU A 23 0.42 1.24 11.61
N LYS A 24 -0.16 2.34 12.09
CA LYS A 24 0.38 3.10 13.23
C LYS A 24 0.41 2.27 14.51
N ALA A 25 -0.65 1.49 14.76
CA ALA A 25 -0.70 0.57 15.89
C ALA A 25 0.37 -0.54 15.78
N PHE A 26 0.62 -1.04 14.57
CA PHE A 26 1.67 -2.02 14.31
C PHE A 26 3.07 -1.44 14.56
N GLU A 27 3.37 -0.26 14.02
CA GLU A 27 4.67 0.41 14.22
C GLU A 27 4.95 0.67 15.70
N THR A 28 3.93 1.11 16.44
CA THR A 28 4.05 1.34 17.89
C THR A 28 4.38 0.05 18.63
N LYS A 29 3.66 -1.04 18.34
CA LYS A 29 3.92 -2.35 18.96
C LYS A 29 5.29 -2.91 18.60
N LYS A 30 5.73 -2.73 17.35
CA LYS A 30 7.08 -3.11 16.92
C LYS A 30 8.13 -2.34 17.73
N ALA A 31 7.98 -1.03 17.87
CA ALA A 31 8.91 -0.21 18.66
C ALA A 31 8.94 -0.62 20.14
N MET A 32 7.79 -1.00 20.71
CA MET A 32 7.73 -1.54 22.07
C MET A 32 8.49 -2.85 22.20
N ILE A 33 8.33 -3.78 21.25
CA ILE A 33 9.06 -5.06 21.23
C ILE A 33 10.58 -4.80 21.12
N ASP A 34 11.00 -3.94 20.20
CA ASP A 34 12.42 -3.60 20.02
C ASP A 34 13.03 -2.97 21.28
N HIS A 35 12.26 -2.10 21.97
CA HIS A 35 12.65 -1.51 23.25
C HIS A 35 12.77 -2.54 24.37
N GLU A 36 11.79 -3.43 24.50
CA GLU A 36 11.80 -4.48 25.53
C GLU A 36 12.96 -5.45 25.32
N ILE A 37 13.21 -5.86 24.07
CA ILE A 37 14.35 -6.70 23.69
C ILE A 37 15.67 -6.01 24.04
N SER A 38 15.81 -4.73 23.70
CA SER A 38 17.01 -3.94 24.00
C SER A 38 17.25 -3.81 25.51
N SER A 39 16.19 -3.62 26.30
CA SER A 39 16.26 -3.58 27.77
C SER A 39 16.66 -4.94 28.33
N LEU A 40 16.06 -6.02 27.84
CA LEU A 40 16.34 -7.39 28.27
C LEU A 40 17.79 -7.80 27.99
N MET A 41 18.34 -7.42 26.83
CA MET A 41 19.75 -7.60 26.49
C MET A 41 20.67 -6.79 27.41
N THR A 42 20.29 -5.56 27.75
CA THR A 42 21.09 -4.70 28.65
C THR A 42 21.10 -5.21 30.09
N SER A 43 19.98 -5.78 30.55
CA SER A 43 19.86 -6.36 31.89
C SER A 43 20.51 -7.74 32.03
N ASN A 44 20.72 -8.48 30.94
CA ASN A 44 21.34 -9.80 30.93
C ASN A 44 22.46 -9.89 29.89
N PRO A 45 23.62 -9.25 30.12
CA PRO A 45 24.70 -9.16 29.15
C PRO A 45 25.37 -10.50 28.81
N ASP A 46 25.23 -11.51 29.68
CA ASP A 46 25.86 -12.83 29.52
C ASP A 46 24.95 -13.90 28.89
N VAL A 47 23.70 -13.55 28.54
CA VAL A 47 22.73 -14.49 27.96
C VAL A 47 22.47 -14.13 26.50
N GLU A 48 22.62 -15.08 25.59
CA GLU A 48 22.31 -14.88 24.18
C GLU A 48 20.79 -14.70 23.97
N LEU A 49 20.39 -13.83 23.02
CA LEU A 49 19.00 -13.53 22.65
C LEU A 49 18.06 -14.76 22.53
N PRO A 50 18.49 -15.90 21.96
CA PRO A 50 17.66 -17.10 21.85
C PRO A 50 17.31 -17.72 23.19
N ASN A 51 18.16 -17.54 24.21
CA ASN A 51 17.96 -18.07 25.57
C ASN A 51 17.22 -17.07 26.48
N LEU A 52 17.07 -15.82 26.04
CA LEU A 52 16.32 -14.77 26.74
C LEU A 52 14.82 -14.84 26.46
N LEU A 53 14.45 -15.39 25.31
CA LEU A 53 13.06 -15.56 24.89
C LEU A 53 12.62 -17.00 25.10
N SER A 54 11.37 -17.19 25.53
CA SER A 54 10.79 -18.53 25.66
C SER A 54 10.49 -19.15 24.29
N ASP A 55 10.37 -20.47 24.22
CA ASP A 55 9.99 -21.20 23.00
C ASP A 55 8.66 -20.69 22.41
N GLU A 56 7.73 -20.26 23.26
CA GLU A 56 6.45 -19.67 22.85
C GLU A 56 6.65 -18.28 22.21
N GLN A 57 7.56 -17.46 22.73
CA GLN A 57 7.88 -16.16 22.15
C GLN A 57 8.57 -16.29 20.79
N HIS A 58 9.47 -17.26 20.64
CA HIS A 58 10.08 -17.60 19.33
C HIS A 58 9.02 -18.02 18.31
N LYS A 59 8.10 -18.89 18.72
CA LYS A 59 6.99 -19.34 17.87
C LYS A 59 6.09 -18.19 17.41
N GLN A 60 5.76 -17.25 18.32
CA GLN A 60 4.95 -16.09 18.00
C GLN A 60 5.67 -15.11 17.05
N LEU A 61 6.99 -14.95 17.20
CA LEU A 61 7.81 -14.14 16.29
C LEU A 61 7.90 -14.76 14.89
N ASP A 62 8.02 -16.08 14.81
CA ASP A 62 8.00 -16.80 13.54
C ASP A 62 6.64 -16.67 12.84
N GLU A 63 5.53 -16.82 13.58
CA GLU A 63 4.19 -16.62 13.04
C GLU A 63 4.00 -15.17 12.54
N LEU A 64 4.49 -14.19 13.30
CA LEU A 64 4.49 -12.78 12.90
C LEU A 64 5.24 -12.56 11.58
N LYS A 65 6.41 -13.20 11.42
CA LYS A 65 7.23 -13.10 10.20
C LYS A 65 6.50 -13.69 8.99
N VAL A 66 5.79 -14.80 9.15
CA VAL A 66 4.98 -15.42 8.10
C VAL A 66 3.83 -14.50 7.69
N GLU A 67 3.09 -13.95 8.65
CA GLU A 67 1.98 -13.04 8.35
C GLU A 67 2.44 -11.72 7.73
N LEU A 68 3.61 -11.19 8.13
CA LEU A 68 4.21 -10.02 7.47
C LEU A 68 4.62 -10.30 6.02
N SER A 69 5.19 -11.49 5.75
CA SER A 69 5.52 -11.91 4.39
C SER A 69 4.25 -12.02 3.53
N ARG A 70 3.19 -12.60 4.07
CA ARG A 70 1.88 -12.68 3.41
C ARG A 70 1.29 -11.30 3.13
N LEU A 71 1.35 -10.39 4.11
CA LEU A 71 0.87 -9.02 3.98
C LEU A 71 1.63 -8.27 2.88
N HIS A 72 2.96 -8.42 2.84
CA HIS A 72 3.81 -7.85 1.80
C HIS A 72 3.38 -8.33 0.41
N ASP A 73 3.14 -9.63 0.23
CA ASP A 73 2.72 -10.20 -1.05
C ASP A 73 1.34 -9.72 -1.51
N VAL A 74 0.39 -9.61 -0.58
CA VAL A 74 -0.94 -9.05 -0.85
C VAL A 74 -0.84 -7.58 -1.23
N ASN A 75 -0.04 -6.79 -0.52
CA ASN A 75 0.17 -5.37 -0.81
C ASN A 75 0.85 -5.17 -2.17
N LYS A 76 1.81 -6.03 -2.54
CA LYS A 76 2.44 -6.03 -3.87
C LYS A 76 1.42 -6.30 -4.99
N LYS A 77 0.51 -7.26 -4.79
CA LYS A 77 -0.58 -7.54 -5.75
C LYS A 77 -1.54 -6.35 -5.86
N TYR A 78 -1.92 -5.75 -4.72
CA TYR A 78 -2.75 -4.55 -4.69
C TYR A 78 -2.12 -3.38 -5.45
N ALA A 79 -0.85 -3.07 -5.20
CA ALA A 79 -0.14 -1.97 -5.87
C ALA A 79 -0.10 -2.15 -7.39
N LYS A 80 0.13 -3.37 -7.88
CA LYS A 80 0.07 -3.68 -9.32
C LYS A 80 -1.31 -3.36 -9.90
N LEU A 81 -2.39 -3.78 -9.23
CA LEU A 81 -3.75 -3.53 -9.70
C LEU A 81 -4.07 -2.03 -9.74
N VAL A 82 -3.71 -1.28 -8.70
CA VAL A 82 -3.91 0.18 -8.66
C VAL A 82 -3.16 0.86 -9.81
N LEU A 83 -1.92 0.45 -10.08
CA LEU A 83 -1.14 1.00 -11.20
C LEU A 83 -1.76 0.68 -12.57
N THR A 84 -2.22 -0.55 -12.77
CA THR A 84 -2.90 -0.96 -14.02
C THR A 84 -4.18 -0.16 -14.24
N VAL A 85 -5.00 0.02 -13.19
CA VAL A 85 -6.25 0.79 -13.26
C VAL A 85 -5.97 2.27 -13.52
N SER A 86 -4.98 2.85 -12.84
CA SER A 86 -4.55 4.24 -13.09
C SER A 86 -4.08 4.44 -14.53
N ASN A 87 -3.24 3.53 -15.05
CA ASN A 87 -2.80 3.59 -16.44
C ASN A 87 -3.96 3.46 -17.43
N LEU A 88 -4.94 2.58 -17.16
CA LEU A 88 -6.13 2.44 -18.00
C LEU A 88 -6.93 3.75 -18.06
N TYR A 89 -7.20 4.38 -16.91
CA TYR A 89 -7.91 5.66 -16.87
C TYR A 89 -7.11 6.78 -17.56
N ASN A 90 -5.79 6.83 -17.36
CA ASN A 90 -4.93 7.80 -18.05
C ASN A 90 -4.96 7.60 -19.57
N THR A 91 -4.87 6.37 -20.07
CA THR A 91 -4.99 6.07 -21.51
C THR A 91 -6.38 6.41 -22.04
N PHE A 92 -7.45 6.18 -21.27
CA PHE A 92 -8.79 6.61 -21.68
C PHE A 92 -8.91 8.13 -21.74
N LEU A 93 -8.37 8.86 -20.75
CA LEU A 93 -8.35 10.32 -20.76
C LEU A 93 -7.55 10.86 -21.96
N GLU A 94 -6.38 10.29 -22.25
CA GLU A 94 -5.57 10.66 -23.42
C GLU A 94 -6.28 10.41 -24.75
N ARG A 95 -7.13 9.38 -24.85
CA ARG A 95 -7.94 9.12 -26.07
C ARG A 95 -9.17 10.02 -26.18
N LEU A 96 -9.77 10.39 -25.05
CA LEU A 96 -11.03 11.14 -24.99
C LEU A 96 -10.79 12.66 -25.09
N VAL A 97 -9.67 13.12 -24.54
CA VAL A 97 -9.11 14.46 -24.75
C VAL A 97 -7.67 14.27 -25.24
N PRO A 98 -7.47 14.06 -26.55
CA PRO A 98 -6.12 14.04 -27.10
C PRO A 98 -5.47 15.37 -26.75
N THR A 99 -4.41 15.37 -25.96
CA THR A 99 -3.62 16.58 -25.73
C THR A 99 -2.56 16.65 -26.81
N GLU A 100 -2.64 17.65 -27.68
CA GLU A 100 -1.59 17.93 -28.67
C GLU A 100 -0.51 18.81 -28.04
N MET A 101 0.75 18.48 -28.32
CA MET A 101 1.88 19.33 -27.96
C MET A 101 1.97 20.47 -28.98
N GLN A 102 1.44 21.65 -28.65
CA GLN A 102 1.69 22.88 -29.40
C GLN A 102 2.88 23.61 -28.77
N GLY A 103 4.09 23.23 -29.21
CA GLY A 103 5.34 23.70 -28.59
C GLY A 103 5.62 23.04 -27.25
N TYR A 104 6.08 23.81 -26.25
CA TYR A 104 6.38 23.32 -24.88
C TYR A 104 5.16 23.27 -23.95
N GLN A 105 3.99 23.68 -24.42
CA GLN A 105 2.75 23.67 -23.64
C GLN A 105 1.88 22.48 -24.08
N LYS A 106 1.50 21.64 -23.13
CA LYS A 106 0.43 20.64 -23.35
C LYS A 106 -0.89 21.39 -23.44
N VAL A 107 -1.50 21.42 -24.62
CA VAL A 107 -2.81 22.02 -24.85
C VAL A 107 -3.78 20.89 -25.19
N ALA A 108 -5.02 20.95 -24.69
CA ALA A 108 -6.06 20.01 -25.14
C ALA A 108 -6.31 20.24 -26.64
N SER A 109 -6.25 19.18 -27.46
CA SER A 109 -6.56 19.26 -28.90
C SER A 109 -8.01 19.72 -29.08
N LYS A 110 -8.23 20.57 -30.09
CA LYS A 110 -9.55 21.10 -30.43
C LYS A 110 -10.51 20.00 -30.91
N ASP A 111 -9.99 18.86 -31.37
CA ASP A 111 -10.79 17.73 -31.86
C ASP A 111 -11.08 16.73 -30.74
N SER A 112 -11.76 17.21 -29.68
CA SER A 112 -12.42 16.28 -28.76
C SER A 112 -13.61 15.68 -29.50
N THR A 113 -13.57 14.37 -29.78
CA THR A 113 -14.66 13.59 -30.39
C THR A 113 -16.02 13.76 -29.68
N ILE A 114 -16.03 14.29 -28.45
CA ILE A 114 -17.24 14.52 -27.64
C ILE A 114 -17.74 15.99 -27.72
N MET A 115 -16.90 16.94 -28.14
CA MET A 115 -17.24 18.36 -28.22
C MET A 115 -17.64 18.81 -29.64
N GLU A 116 -17.98 17.89 -30.54
CA GLU A 116 -18.77 18.25 -31.72
C GLU A 116 -20.24 18.38 -31.30
N VAL A 117 -20.64 19.60 -30.91
CA VAL A 117 -22.05 19.97 -30.89
C VAL A 117 -22.55 19.88 -32.33
N ARG A 118 -23.30 18.83 -32.67
CA ARG A 118 -24.11 18.81 -33.89
C ARG A 118 -25.18 19.89 -33.74
N VAL A 119 -25.01 20.99 -34.48
CA VAL A 119 -26.06 21.97 -34.78
C VAL A 119 -27.00 21.38 -35.81
#